data_AF-A0A7S1W127-F1
#
_entry.id   AF-A0A7S1W127-F1
#
_cell.length_a   1.000
_cell.length_b   1.000
_cell.length_c   1.000
_cell.angle_alpha   90.00
_cell.angle_beta   90.00
_cell.angle_gamma   90.00
#
_symmetry.space_group_name_H-M   'P 1'
#
loop_
_entity.id
_entity.type
_entity.pdbx_description
1 polymer ?
#
loop_
_entity_poly.entity_id
_entity_poly.type
_entity_poly.pdbx_seq_one_letter_code
_entity_poly.pdbx_strand_id
1 'polypeptide(L)'
;DAPGVRPDGASCSRFQAIEVEDGGGETYSRDHDAEFKLCASLCRAVPSTWRGRVVLFSKKPLCRSCADVVHAQLPRALPGISLEVTVDETEEGDATGVAVNSAPGTRKLGLPP
;
A
#
# COMPACT_ATOMS: atom_id res chain seq x y z
N ASP A 1 28.71 -25.23 5.72
CA ASP A 1 28.30 -24.98 4.33
C ASP A 1 27.27 -25.97 3.85
N ALA A 2 26.09 -25.49 3.46
CA ALA A 2 25.11 -26.29 2.71
C ALA A 2 25.07 -25.78 1.26
N PRO A 3 25.33 -26.63 0.25
CA PRO A 3 25.41 -26.21 -1.13
C PRO A 3 24.00 -26.19 -1.78
N GLY A 4 23.68 -25.10 -2.47
CA GLY A 4 22.80 -25.17 -3.65
C GLY A 4 21.30 -24.98 -3.44
N VAL A 5 20.87 -24.06 -2.55
CA VAL A 5 19.54 -23.45 -2.77
C VAL A 5 19.63 -22.63 -4.05
N ARG A 6 19.22 -23.24 -5.17
CA ARG A 6 19.01 -22.52 -6.41
C ARG A 6 17.87 -21.53 -6.13
N PRO A 7 18.01 -20.22 -6.39
CA PRO A 7 16.88 -19.32 -6.32
C PRO A 7 15.81 -19.91 -7.23
N ASP A 8 14.63 -20.16 -6.67
CA ASP A 8 13.48 -20.68 -7.40
C ASP A 8 13.17 -19.67 -8.51
N GLY A 9 13.69 -19.92 -9.71
CA GLY A 9 13.55 -19.04 -10.89
C GLY A 9 12.10 -18.88 -11.35
N ALA A 10 11.13 -19.41 -10.59
CA ALA A 10 9.70 -19.23 -10.75
C ALA A 10 9.13 -18.10 -9.89
N SER A 11 9.94 -17.36 -9.13
CA SER A 11 9.50 -16.10 -8.51
C SER A 11 9.41 -14.95 -9.52
N CYS A 12 8.95 -15.22 -10.74
CA CYS A 12 8.25 -14.20 -11.53
C CYS A 12 6.92 -13.96 -10.84
N SER A 13 6.93 -13.19 -9.76
CA SER A 13 5.73 -12.54 -9.28
C SER A 13 5.05 -11.93 -10.49
N ARG A 14 3.71 -12.02 -10.59
CA ARG A 14 2.93 -11.24 -11.58
C ARG A 14 3.09 -9.72 -11.42
N PHE A 15 3.96 -9.31 -10.50
CA PHE A 15 4.28 -7.97 -10.11
C PHE A 15 5.68 -7.64 -10.58
N GLN A 16 5.81 -6.50 -11.25
CA GLN A 16 7.09 -5.88 -11.55
C GLN A 16 7.57 -5.14 -10.31
N ALA A 17 8.70 -5.58 -9.76
CA ALA A 17 9.39 -4.87 -8.71
C ALA A 17 9.87 -3.52 -9.28
N ILE A 18 9.60 -2.44 -8.56
CA ILE A 18 10.09 -1.11 -8.90
C ILE A 18 11.41 -0.92 -8.17
N GLU A 19 12.43 -0.53 -8.92
CA GLU A 19 13.70 -0.09 -8.39
C GLU A 19 13.61 1.39 -8.02
N VAL A 20 14.11 1.74 -6.84
CA VAL A 20 14.12 3.13 -6.35
C VAL A 20 15.55 3.49 -5.95
N GLU A 21 16.07 4.56 -6.54
CA GLU A 21 17.32 5.19 -6.12
C GLU A 21 17.09 5.94 -4.81
N ASP A 22 17.94 5.70 -3.81
CA ASP A 22 17.98 6.52 -2.62
C ASP A 22 18.65 7.87 -2.93
N GLY A 23 18.47 8.86 -2.06
CA GLY A 23 19.10 10.18 -2.24
C GLY A 23 20.64 10.16 -2.19
N GLY A 24 21.26 8.99 -1.99
CA GLY A 24 22.70 8.75 -2.02
C GLY A 24 23.19 8.07 -3.30
N GLY A 25 22.31 7.75 -4.25
CA GLY A 25 22.65 7.13 -5.54
C GLY A 25 22.62 5.59 -5.54
N GLU A 26 22.16 4.95 -4.46
CA GLU A 26 22.03 3.50 -4.38
C GLU A 26 20.62 3.06 -4.78
N THR A 27 20.53 2.08 -5.68
CA THR A 27 19.24 1.58 -6.17
C THR A 27 18.83 0.29 -5.47
N TYR A 28 17.65 0.27 -4.86
CA TYR A 28 17.12 -0.91 -4.17
C TYR A 28 15.88 -1.45 -4.87
N SER A 29 15.86 -2.77 -5.06
CA SER A 29 14.65 -3.50 -5.44
C SER A 29 13.66 -3.55 -4.29
N ARG A 30 12.40 -3.20 -4.57
CA ARG A 30 11.31 -3.20 -3.58
C ARG A 30 10.50 -4.51 -3.54
N ASP A 31 10.97 -5.57 -4.20
CA ASP A 31 10.37 -6.92 -4.11
C ASP A 31 10.43 -7.53 -2.70
N HIS A 32 11.27 -6.98 -1.83
CA HIS A 32 11.36 -7.37 -0.43
C HIS A 32 10.33 -6.70 0.49
N ASP A 33 9.58 -5.71 0.00
CA ASP A 33 8.55 -5.02 0.78
C ASP A 33 7.41 -5.96 1.19
N ALA A 34 6.81 -5.67 2.35
CA ALA A 34 5.73 -6.47 2.89
C ALA A 34 4.53 -6.51 1.93
N GLU A 35 4.20 -5.37 1.31
CA GLU A 35 3.09 -5.21 0.38
C GLU A 35 3.32 -6.03 -0.89
N PHE A 36 4.55 -6.02 -1.42
CA PHE A 36 4.89 -6.81 -2.60
C PHE A 36 4.73 -8.30 -2.33
N LYS A 37 5.31 -8.79 -1.22
CA LYS A 37 5.21 -10.20 -0.80
C LYS A 37 3.76 -10.61 -0.54
N LEU A 38 2.97 -9.73 0.05
CA LEU A 38 1.57 -9.99 0.35
C LEU A 38 0.73 -10.10 -0.92
N CYS A 39 0.87 -9.15 -1.87
CA CYS A 39 0.21 -9.21 -3.17
C CYS A 39 0.61 -10.47 -3.96
N ALA A 40 1.92 -10.78 -4.00
CA ALA A 40 2.43 -11.99 -4.65
C ALA A 40 1.83 -13.27 -4.05
N SER A 41 1.74 -13.34 -2.73
CA SER A 41 1.17 -14.49 -2.02
C SER A 41 -0.34 -14.62 -2.27
N LEU A 42 -1.08 -13.52 -2.26
CA LEU A 42 -2.51 -13.52 -2.58
C LEU A 42 -2.76 -14.06 -3.99
N CYS A 43 -2.04 -13.59 -5.00
CA CYS A 43 -2.16 -14.06 -6.38
C CYS A 43 -1.77 -15.53 -6.59
N ARG A 44 -1.02 -16.12 -5.67
CA ARG A 44 -0.72 -17.57 -5.66
C ARG A 44 -1.80 -18.36 -4.93
N ALA A 45 -2.43 -17.77 -3.91
CA ALA A 45 -3.44 -18.42 -3.09
C ALA A 45 -4.81 -18.51 -3.76
N VAL A 46 -5.15 -17.57 -4.65
CA VAL A 46 -6.46 -17.56 -5.35
C VAL A 46 -6.30 -17.70 -6.86
N PRO A 47 -7.27 -18.34 -7.56
CA PRO A 47 -7.27 -18.38 -9.01
C PRO A 47 -7.49 -16.97 -9.58
N SER A 48 -7.02 -16.72 -10.81
CA SER A 48 -7.18 -15.41 -11.48
C SER A 48 -8.65 -15.04 -11.76
N THR A 49 -9.54 -16.02 -11.73
CA THR A 49 -11.00 -15.85 -11.86
C THR A 49 -11.69 -15.52 -10.55
N TRP A 50 -10.97 -15.53 -9.42
CA TRP A 50 -11.52 -15.22 -8.12
C TRP A 50 -12.09 -13.80 -8.08
N ARG A 51 -13.26 -13.67 -7.44
CA ARG A 51 -13.94 -12.40 -7.23
C ARG A 51 -14.20 -12.24 -5.74
N GLY A 52 -13.88 -11.08 -5.20
CA GLY A 52 -14.09 -10.82 -3.79
C GLY A 52 -13.53 -9.49 -3.34
N ARG A 53 -13.73 -9.19 -2.06
CA ARG A 53 -13.20 -7.98 -1.43
C ARG A 53 -11.86 -8.30 -0.79
N VAL A 54 -10.87 -7.45 -1.03
CA VAL A 54 -9.54 -7.49 -0.42
C VAL A 54 -9.38 -6.21 0.37
N VAL A 55 -9.06 -6.33 1.67
CA VAL A 55 -8.80 -5.18 2.53
C VAL A 55 -7.36 -5.28 3.03
N LEU A 56 -6.54 -4.27 2.72
CA LEU A 56 -5.18 -4.15 3.20
C LEU A 56 -5.16 -3.20 4.39
N PHE A 57 -4.76 -3.71 5.56
CA PHE A 57 -4.52 -2.90 6.74
C PHE A 57 -3.03 -2.56 6.83
N SER A 58 -2.69 -1.29 6.85
CA SER A 58 -1.31 -0.82 7.01
C SER A 58 -1.20 0.13 8.20
N LYS A 59 -0.04 0.12 8.86
CA LYS A 59 0.29 1.11 9.90
C LYS A 59 0.81 2.43 9.34
N LYS A 60 1.24 2.42 8.07
CA LYS A 60 1.84 3.58 7.41
C LYS A 60 1.23 3.77 6.03
N PRO A 61 1.16 5.01 5.51
CA PRO A 61 0.79 5.23 4.14
C PRO A 61 1.68 4.42 3.18
N LEU A 62 1.08 3.91 2.12
CA LEU A 62 1.83 3.21 1.08
C LEU A 62 2.82 4.19 0.44
N CYS A 63 4.09 3.80 0.38
CA CYS A 63 5.05 4.54 -0.44
C CYS A 63 4.67 4.41 -1.92
N ARG A 64 5.20 5.31 -2.76
CA ARG A 64 4.82 5.39 -4.19
C ARG A 64 4.96 4.04 -4.92
N SER A 65 6.04 3.31 -4.68
CA SER A 65 6.28 2.01 -5.30
C SER A 65 5.29 0.93 -4.81
N CYS A 66 5.01 0.86 -3.50
CA CYS A 66 4.00 -0.06 -2.97
C CYS A 66 2.59 0.28 -3.48
N ALA A 67 2.28 1.57 -3.62
CA ALA A 67 1.00 2.02 -4.16
C ALA A 67 0.77 1.53 -5.59
N ASP A 68 1.81 1.52 -6.45
CA ASP A 68 1.70 1.00 -7.81
C ASP A 68 1.41 -0.51 -7.82
N VAL A 69 2.07 -1.29 -6.95
CA VAL A 69 1.83 -2.73 -6.84
C VAL A 69 0.39 -3.01 -6.38
N VAL A 70 -0.03 -2.32 -5.32
CA VAL A 70 -1.32 -2.53 -4.67
C VAL A 70 -2.48 -2.01 -5.52
N HIS A 71 -2.40 -0.79 -6.05
CA HIS A 71 -3.53 -0.16 -6.74
C HIS A 71 -3.53 -0.37 -8.26
N ALA A 72 -2.37 -0.58 -8.90
CA ALA A 72 -2.32 -0.76 -10.35
C ALA A 72 -2.11 -2.22 -10.75
N GLN A 73 -1.12 -2.90 -10.17
CA GLN A 73 -0.75 -4.23 -10.63
C GLN A 73 -1.69 -5.33 -10.09
N LEU A 74 -2.11 -5.23 -8.82
CA LEU A 74 -2.96 -6.26 -8.21
C LEU A 74 -4.35 -6.37 -8.86
N PRO A 75 -5.08 -5.26 -9.16
CA PRO A 75 -6.33 -5.34 -9.90
C PRO A 75 -6.17 -5.86 -11.33
N ARG A 76 -5.02 -5.64 -11.97
CA ARG A 76 -4.73 -6.23 -13.29
C ARG A 76 -4.52 -7.75 -13.19
N ALA A 77 -3.85 -8.21 -12.13
CA ALA A 77 -3.61 -9.63 -11.90
C ALA A 77 -4.87 -10.38 -11.46
N LEU A 78 -5.76 -9.72 -10.72
CA LEU A 78 -7.04 -10.25 -10.24
C LEU A 78 -8.18 -9.27 -10.59
N PRO A 79 -8.70 -9.28 -11.83
CA PRO A 79 -9.70 -8.31 -12.30
C PRO A 79 -11.05 -8.43 -11.60
N GLY A 80 -11.26 -9.47 -10.81
CA GLY A 80 -12.48 -9.73 -10.05
C GLY A 80 -12.54 -9.06 -8.68
N ILE A 81 -11.49 -8.36 -8.25
CA ILE A 81 -11.38 -7.88 -6.87
C ILE A 81 -11.96 -6.48 -6.69
N SER A 82 -12.49 -6.24 -5.49
CA SER A 82 -12.68 -4.90 -4.94
C SER A 82 -11.62 -4.70 -3.86
N LEU A 83 -10.74 -3.72 -4.04
CA LEU A 83 -9.62 -3.45 -3.15
C LEU A 83 -9.87 -2.22 -2.31
N GLU A 84 -9.61 -2.33 -1.01
CA GLU A 84 -9.64 -1.25 -0.04
C GLU A 84 -8.34 -1.25 0.76
N VAL A 85 -7.81 -0.06 1.04
CA VAL A 85 -6.62 0.12 1.88
C VAL A 85 -7.00 1.00 3.05
N THR A 86 -6.84 0.47 4.26
CA THR A 86 -7.06 1.18 5.51
C THR A 86 -5.70 1.42 6.15
N VAL A 87 -5.35 2.69 6.37
CA VAL A 87 -4.15 3.07 7.12
C VAL A 87 -4.59 3.40 8.53
N ASP A 88 -3.97 2.74 9.51
CA ASP A 88 -4.17 3.08 10.92
C ASP A 88 -3.53 4.44 11.17
N GLU A 89 -4.35 5.46 11.38
CA GLU A 89 -3.93 6.78 11.83
C GLU A 89 -3.69 6.69 13.33
N THR A 90 -2.63 5.98 13.72
CA THR A 90 -2.12 6.18 15.07
C THR A 90 -1.54 7.59 15.08
N GLU A 91 -2.18 8.51 15.81
CA GLU A 91 -1.57 9.79 16.16
C GLU A 91 -0.29 9.48 16.96
N GLU A 92 0.83 9.23 16.26
CA GLU A 92 2.15 9.40 16.83
C GLU A 92 2.24 10.88 17.17
N GLY A 93 1.88 11.20 18.41
CA GLY A 93 1.96 12.54 18.96
C GLY A 93 3.40 13.03 18.87
N ASP A 94 3.72 13.72 17.79
CA ASP A 94 4.82 14.65 17.77
C ASP A 94 4.40 15.85 18.62
N ALA A 95 4.94 15.87 19.84
CA ALA A 95 4.92 17.04 20.69
C ALA A 95 5.80 18.14 20.07
N THR A 96 5.35 18.75 18.99
CA THR A 96 5.74 20.13 18.63
C THR A 96 4.47 20.96 18.47
N GLY A 97 4.16 21.72 19.52
CA GLY A 97 2.95 22.51 19.59
C GLY A 97 2.93 23.66 18.59
N VAL A 98 1.78 23.86 17.97
CA VAL A 98 1.17 25.20 17.85
C VAL A 98 -0.34 25.04 18.10
N ALA A 99 -0.76 25.37 19.31
CA ALA A 99 -2.16 25.61 19.60
C ALA A 99 -2.59 26.92 18.91
N VAL A 100 -3.43 26.82 17.89
CA VAL A 100 -4.33 27.92 17.52
C VAL A 100 -5.76 27.50 17.85
N ASN A 101 -6.14 27.80 19.09
CA ASN A 101 -7.56 27.91 19.44
C ASN A 101 -8.20 28.96 18.54
N SER A 102 -9.21 28.57 17.77
CA SER A 102 -10.28 29.48 17.37
C SER A 102 -11.60 28.71 17.30
N ALA A 103 -12.48 29.11 18.20
CA ALA A 103 -13.76 28.51 18.55
C ALA A 103 -14.83 28.70 17.44
N PRO A 104 -16.04 28.11 17.59
CA PRO A 104 -16.97 27.84 16.50
C PRO A 104 -17.77 29.07 16.10
N GLY A 105 -17.74 29.42 14.82
CA GLY A 105 -18.59 30.45 14.23
C GLY A 105 -19.97 29.91 13.86
N THR A 106 -20.91 29.92 14.80
CA THR A 106 -22.34 29.89 14.47
C THR A 106 -22.72 31.17 13.71
N ARG A 107 -23.22 31.05 12.48
CA ARG A 107 -24.14 32.05 11.90
C ARG A 107 -25.30 31.36 11.17
N LYS A 108 -26.41 31.30 11.91
CA LYS A 108 -27.78 31.24 11.41
C LYS A 108 -28.07 32.54 10.66
N LEU A 109 -28.65 32.48 9.46
CA LEU A 109 -29.39 33.52 8.70
C LEU A 109 -29.56 32.88 7.30
N GLY A 110 -30.72 32.52 6.78
CA GLY A 110 -32.06 33.07 6.89
C GLY A 110 -32.62 33.04 5.45
N LEU A 111 -33.53 32.11 5.16
CA LEU A 111 -34.38 32.15 3.97
C LEU A 111 -35.31 33.37 4.08
N PRO A 112 -35.56 34.12 2.98
CA PRO A 112 -36.93 34.12 2.40
C PRO A 112 -36.98 34.59 0.92
N PRO A 113 -38.16 34.81 0.33
CA PRO A 113 -39.46 34.15 0.50
C PRO A 113 -39.76 33.12 -0.61
#